data_AF-A0AAW3JX01-F1
#
_entry.id   AF-A0AAW3JX01-F1
#
_cell.length_a   1.000
_cell.length_b   1.000
_cell.length_c   1.000
_cell.angle_alpha   90.00
_cell.angle_beta   90.00
_cell.angle_gamma   90.00
#
_symmetry.space_group_name_H-M   'P 1'
#
loop_
_entity.id
_entity.type
_entity.pdbx_description
1 polymer ?
#
loop_
_entity_poly.entity_id
_entity_poly.type
_entity_poly.pdbx_seq_one_letter_code
_entity_poly.pdbx_strand_id
1 'polypeptide(L)'
;MEEKLHIELLRFATKETTFEELYYHMNRYIVENGFVNLDFMGNLGHSIVKTKGDRVYIEKGNMTKLADVKYFTFEPHIAFPDSKYGHKKENIYYFDENGLMEL
;
A
#
# COMPACT_ATOMS: atom_id res chain seq x y z
N MET A 1 -4.26 -9.02 -11.46
CA MET A 1 -3.49 -7.76 -11.36
C MET A 1 -3.33 -7.35 -9.92
N GLU A 2 -4.43 -7.26 -9.16
CA GLU A 2 -4.38 -7.02 -7.71
C GLU A 2 -3.36 -7.93 -7.01
N GLU A 3 -3.41 -9.24 -7.26
CA GLU A 3 -2.43 -10.21 -6.76
C GLU A 3 -0.97 -9.82 -7.05
N LYS A 4 -0.70 -9.26 -8.23
CA LYS A 4 0.64 -8.83 -8.64
C LYS A 4 1.11 -7.65 -7.79
N LEU A 5 0.21 -6.74 -7.40
CA LEU A 5 0.54 -5.62 -6.52
C LEU A 5 0.88 -6.12 -5.10
N HIS A 6 0.14 -7.11 -4.59
CA HIS A 6 0.43 -7.71 -3.28
C HIS A 6 1.74 -8.50 -3.29
N ILE A 7 2.04 -9.24 -4.37
CA ILE A 7 3.34 -9.90 -4.54
C ILE A 7 4.49 -8.88 -4.59
N GLU A 8 4.30 -7.76 -5.30
CA GLU A 8 5.33 -6.71 -5.36
C GLU A 8 5.52 -6.02 -4.01
N LEU A 9 4.46 -5.79 -3.24
CA LEU A 9 4.56 -5.32 -1.85
C LEU A 9 5.46 -6.26 -1.03
N LEU A 10 5.19 -7.57 -1.04
CA LEU A 10 5.98 -8.56 -0.29
C LEU A 10 7.45 -8.61 -0.73
N ARG A 11 7.74 -8.34 -2.01
CA ARG A 11 9.10 -8.31 -2.56
C ARG A 11 9.85 -7.02 -2.17
N PHE A 12 9.17 -5.89 -2.14
CA PHE A 12 9.80 -4.58 -1.96
C PHE A 12 9.94 -4.18 -0.48
N ALA A 13 8.91 -4.45 0.32
CA ALA A 13 8.82 -3.91 1.67
C ALA A 13 9.79 -4.62 2.63
N THR A 14 10.53 -3.81 3.37
CA THR A 14 11.42 -4.23 4.45
C THR A 14 11.04 -3.51 5.74
N LYS A 15 11.63 -3.90 6.88
CA LYS A 15 11.42 -3.22 8.16
C LYS A 15 11.84 -1.75 8.14
N GLU A 16 12.75 -1.38 7.25
CA GLU A 16 13.25 -0.01 7.10
C GLU A 16 12.42 0.82 6.11
N THR A 17 11.60 0.17 5.27
CA THR A 17 10.77 0.84 4.28
C THR A 17 9.74 1.73 4.97
N THR A 18 9.66 2.97 4.51
CA THR A 18 8.68 3.95 4.96
C THR A 18 7.38 3.89 4.18
N PHE A 19 6.31 4.45 4.75
CA PHE A 19 5.04 4.62 4.06
C PHE A 19 5.19 5.45 2.77
N GLU A 20 6.04 6.48 2.75
CA GLU A 20 6.32 7.28 1.55
C GLU A 20 7.08 6.49 0.47
N GLU A 21 8.10 5.71 0.83
CA GLU A 21 8.83 4.89 -0.14
C GLU A 21 7.92 3.87 -0.80
N LEU A 22 7.05 3.23 0.00
CA LEU A 22 6.03 2.32 -0.53
C LEU A 22 5.05 3.05 -1.46
N TYR A 23 4.61 4.26 -1.08
CA TYR A 23 3.75 5.10 -1.91
C TYR A 23 4.34 5.35 -3.30
N TYR A 24 5.60 5.79 -3.38
CA TYR A 24 6.21 6.08 -4.67
C TYR A 24 6.50 4.82 -5.49
N HIS A 25 7.00 3.76 -4.85
CA HIS A 25 7.29 2.50 -5.52
C HIS A 25 6.04 1.90 -6.15
N MET A 26 4.97 1.76 -5.36
CA MET A 26 3.76 1.08 -5.82
C MET A 26 2.95 1.92 -6.80
N ASN A 27 2.86 3.25 -6.64
CA ASN A 27 2.22 4.09 -7.66
C ASN A 27 2.98 4.05 -8.99
N ARG A 28 4.32 4.02 -8.98
CA ARG A 28 5.10 3.80 -10.20
C ARG A 28 4.80 2.43 -10.81
N TYR A 29 4.83 1.37 -9.98
CA TYR A 29 4.56 0.01 -10.42
C TYR A 29 3.16 -0.16 -11.02
N ILE A 30 2.14 0.50 -10.46
CA ILE A 30 0.77 0.53 -11.00
C ILE A 30 0.77 1.09 -12.43
N VAL A 31 1.43 2.23 -12.65
CA VAL A 31 1.50 2.89 -13.97
C VAL A 31 2.30 2.07 -14.97
N GLU A 32 3.45 1.51 -14.56
CA GLU A 32 4.28 0.64 -15.41
C GLU A 32 3.54 -0.63 -15.84
N ASN A 33 2.53 -1.06 -15.09
CA ASN A 33 1.66 -2.18 -15.44
C ASN A 33 0.41 -1.77 -16.25
N GLY A 34 0.29 -0.49 -16.63
CA GLY A 34 -0.80 0.01 -17.49
C GLY A 34 -2.09 0.36 -16.75
N PHE A 35 -2.00 0.65 -15.45
CA PHE A 35 -3.13 1.04 -14.61
C PHE A 35 -3.01 2.48 -14.15
N VAL A 36 -4.13 3.03 -13.71
CA VAL A 36 -4.19 4.29 -12.97
C VAL A 36 -4.65 4.01 -11.54
N ASN A 37 -4.10 4.73 -10.58
CA ASN A 37 -4.65 4.77 -9.22
C ASN A 37 -5.87 5.72 -9.24
N LEU A 38 -7.00 5.25 -8.70
CA LEU A 38 -8.25 5.98 -8.62
C LEU A 38 -8.36 6.84 -7.35
N ASP A 39 -7.48 6.65 -6.37
CA ASP A 39 -7.36 7.58 -5.26
C ASP A 39 -6.81 8.93 -5.73
N PHE A 40 -7.47 10.03 -5.34
CA PHE A 40 -7.13 11.38 -5.79
C PHE A 40 -5.71 11.81 -5.37
N MET A 41 -5.22 11.32 -4.23
CA MET A 41 -3.88 11.61 -3.73
C MET A 41 -2.90 10.45 -3.98
N GLY A 42 -3.36 9.38 -4.62
CA GLY A 42 -2.59 8.16 -4.85
C GLY A 42 -2.39 7.29 -3.60
N ASN A 43 -3.21 7.46 -2.56
CA ASN A 43 -3.14 6.64 -1.35
C ASN A 43 -3.32 5.15 -1.69
N LEU A 44 -2.65 4.29 -0.91
CA LEU A 44 -2.65 2.84 -1.12
C LEU A 44 -3.05 2.04 0.13
N GLY A 45 -3.48 2.73 1.19
CA GLY A 45 -3.82 2.12 2.48
C GLY A 45 -3.32 2.91 3.67
N HIS A 46 -3.44 2.31 4.86
CA HIS A 46 -3.20 2.99 6.12
C HIS A 46 -2.95 2.04 7.30
N SER A 47 -2.45 2.57 8.42
CA SER A 47 -2.31 1.82 9.67
C SER A 47 -3.67 1.42 10.26
N ILE A 48 -3.69 0.30 10.99
CA ILE A 48 -4.86 -0.12 11.78
C ILE A 48 -4.69 0.34 13.22
N VAL A 49 -5.55 1.26 13.64
CA VAL A 49 -5.51 1.91 14.95
C VAL A 49 -6.89 1.97 15.58
N LYS A 50 -6.96 2.10 16.90
CA LYS A 50 -8.24 2.23 17.64
C LYS A 50 -8.86 3.62 17.47
N THR A 51 -8.02 4.66 17.41
CA THR A 51 -8.45 6.05 17.30
C THR A 51 -8.17 6.54 15.88
N LYS A 52 -9.19 7.04 15.18
CA LYS A 52 -9.05 7.48 13.77
C LYS A 52 -7.98 8.57 13.58
N GLY A 53 -7.77 9.43 14.57
CA GLY A 53 -6.78 10.51 14.52
C GLY A 53 -5.32 10.04 14.52
N ASP A 54 -5.04 8.82 14.98
CA ASP A 54 -3.69 8.25 15.05
C ASP A 54 -3.31 7.51 13.76
N ARG A 55 -4.21 7.50 12.77
CA ARG A 55 -4.02 6.77 11.52
C ARG A 55 -2.95 7.47 10.68
N VAL A 56 -2.00 6.68 10.21
CA VAL A 56 -1.01 7.11 9.23
C VAL A 56 -1.26 6.39 7.91
N TYR A 57 -0.92 7.02 6.79
CA TYR A 57 -1.35 6.59 5.46
C TYR A 57 -0.15 6.26 4.56
N ILE A 58 -0.34 5.37 3.59
CA ILE A 58 0.62 5.16 2.50
C ILE A 58 0.47 6.36 1.56
N GLU A 59 1.20 7.43 1.86
CA GLU A 59 1.08 8.73 1.20
C GLU A 59 2.42 9.47 1.15
N LYS A 60 2.49 10.46 0.27
CA LYS A 60 3.62 11.37 0.16
C LYS A 60 3.84 12.14 1.47
N GLY A 61 5.09 12.22 1.91
CA GLY A 61 5.53 12.92 3.11
C GLY A 61 5.48 12.09 4.40
N ASN A 62 4.92 10.87 4.37
CA ASN A 62 4.87 10.02 5.56
C ASN A 62 6.14 9.17 5.72
N MET A 63 7.04 9.65 6.58
CA MET A 63 8.34 9.01 6.87
C MET A 63 8.28 7.90 7.93
N THR A 64 7.10 7.57 8.48
CA THR A 64 6.97 6.44 9.42
C THR A 64 7.39 5.15 8.73
N LYS A 65 8.10 4.26 9.42
CA LYS A 65 8.42 2.94 8.86
C LYS A 65 7.20 2.03 8.91
N LEU A 66 7.06 1.16 7.93
CA LEU A 66 5.98 0.16 7.92
C LEU A 66 6.03 -0.75 9.16
N ALA A 67 7.24 -1.06 9.66
CA ALA A 67 7.41 -1.87 10.88
C ALA A 67 7.14 -1.12 12.19
N ASP A 68 6.98 0.21 12.17
CA ASP A 68 6.65 0.99 13.36
C ASP A 68 5.15 0.89 13.72
N VAL A 69 4.31 0.42 12.80
CA VAL A 69 2.90 0.17 13.05
C VAL A 69 2.64 -1.32 13.25
N LYS A 70 1.66 -1.64 14.10
CA LYS A 70 1.32 -3.05 14.41
C LYS A 70 0.76 -3.79 13.20
N TYR A 71 -0.15 -3.13 12.47
CA TYR A 71 -0.75 -3.63 11.24
C TYR A 71 -1.03 -2.46 10.31
N PHE A 72 -1.02 -2.71 9.01
CA PHE A 72 -1.47 -1.77 7.99
C PHE A 72 -2.28 -2.48 6.89
N THR A 73 -3.17 -1.74 6.24
CA THR A 73 -3.84 -2.17 5.02
C THR A 73 -2.96 -1.85 3.82
N PHE A 74 -2.95 -2.74 2.84
CA PHE A 74 -2.58 -2.39 1.47
C PHE A 74 -3.76 -2.69 0.57
N GLU A 75 -4.27 -1.63 -0.06
CA GLU A 75 -5.61 -1.59 -0.63
C GLU A 75 -5.70 -0.72 -1.91
N PRO A 76 -4.79 -0.91 -2.88
CA PRO A 76 -4.72 -0.09 -4.08
C PRO A 76 -6.04 -0.12 -4.85
N HIS A 77 -6.63 1.05 -5.07
CA HIS A 77 -7.83 1.21 -5.90
C HIS A 77 -7.41 1.59 -7.31
N ILE A 78 -7.51 0.65 -8.26
CA ILE A 78 -6.92 0.80 -9.60
C ILE A 78 -7.91 0.52 -10.71
N ALA A 79 -7.63 1.04 -11.91
CA ALA A 79 -8.37 0.73 -13.12
C ALA A 79 -7.46 0.76 -14.35
N PHE A 80 -7.90 0.13 -15.44
CA PHE A 80 -7.35 0.48 -16.75
C PHE A 80 -7.74 1.92 -17.10
N PRO A 81 -6.89 2.66 -17.83
CA PRO A 81 -7.27 3.96 -18.39
C PRO A 81 -8.62 3.87 -19.12
N ASP A 82 -9.48 4.86 -18.90
CA ASP A 82 -10.82 4.99 -19.49
C ASP A 82 -11.82 3.85 -19.16
N SER A 83 -11.48 2.97 -18.20
CA SER A 83 -12.40 1.96 -17.70
C SER A 83 -13.55 2.58 -16.92
N LYS A 84 -14.75 1.99 -17.06
CA LYS A 84 -15.91 2.31 -16.21
C LYS A 84 -15.84 1.66 -14.82
N TYR A 85 -14.90 0.73 -14.63
CA TYR A 85 -14.81 -0.09 -13.42
C TYR A 85 -13.42 0.04 -12.78
N GLY A 86 -13.43 0.16 -11.46
CA GLY A 86 -12.26 0.05 -10.59
C GLY A 86 -12.21 -1.31 -9.89
N HIS A 87 -10.99 -1.72 -9.55
CA HIS A 87 -10.67 -2.93 -8.82
C HIS A 87 -9.93 -2.56 -7.55
N LYS A 88 -10.22 -3.27 -6.47
CA LYS A 88 -9.60 -3.07 -5.18
C LYS A 88 -9.54 -4.40 -4.46
N LYS A 89 -8.33 -4.82 -4.13
CA LYS A 89 -8.06 -5.90 -3.19
C LYS A 89 -7.40 -5.28 -1.97
N GLU A 90 -7.97 -5.53 -0.81
CA GLU A 90 -7.52 -5.00 0.46
C GLU A 90 -7.13 -6.17 1.36
N ASN A 91 -5.87 -6.19 1.77
CA ASN A 91 -5.32 -7.17 2.70
C ASN A 91 -4.63 -6.44 3.87
N ILE A 92 -4.44 -7.16 4.98
CA ILE A 92 -3.77 -6.66 6.18
C ILE A 92 -2.37 -7.25 6.26
N TYR A 93 -1.39 -6.41 6.60
CA TYR A 93 0.00 -6.78 6.69
C TYR A 93 0.62 -6.37 8.02
N TYR A 94 1.63 -7.14 8.45
CA TYR A 94 2.45 -6.85 9.62
C TYR A 94 3.86 -7.44 9.47
N PHE A 95 4.82 -6.89 10.18
CA PHE A 95 6.16 -7.47 10.26
C PHE A 95 6.30 -8.41 11.45
N ASP A 96 6.86 -9.59 11.22
CA ASP A 96 7.27 -10.54 12.25
C ASP A 96 8.81 -10.76 12.23
N GLU A 97 9.29 -11.84 12.83
CA GLU A 97 10.70 -12.22 12.79
C GLU A 97 11.20 -12.66 11.40
N ASN A 98 10.31 -13.16 10.55
CA ASN A 98 10.60 -13.71 9.22
C ASN A 98 10.48 -12.68 8.10
N GLY A 99 9.69 -11.62 8.29
CA GLY A 99 9.52 -10.57 7.29
C GLY A 99 8.13 -9.95 7.31
N LEU A 100 7.69 -9.47 6.15
CA LEU A 100 6.33 -8.98 5.96
C LEU A 100 5.38 -10.17 5.77
N MET A 101 4.35 -10.24 6.61
CA MET A 101 3.34 -11.30 6.61
C MET A 101 1.98 -10.72 6.24
N GLU A 102 1.23 -11.47 5.43
CA GLU A 102 -0.20 -11.24 5.16
C GLU A 102 -1.03 -11.95 6.23
N LEU A 103 -2.08 -11.30 6.72
CA LEU A 103 -3.06 -11.87 7.66
C LEU A 103 -4.30 -12.42 6.94
#